data_AF-A0AA44YZ69-F1
#
_entry.id   AF-A0AA44YZ69-F1
#
_cell.length_a   1.000
_cell.length_b   1.000
_cell.length_c   1.000
_cell.angle_alpha   90.00
_cell.angle_beta   90.00
_cell.angle_gamma   90.00
#
_symmetry.space_group_name_H-M   'P 1'
#
loop_
_entity.id
_entity.type
_entity.pdbx_description
1 polymer ?
#
loop_
_entity_poly.entity_id
_entity_poly.type
_entity_poly.pdbx_seq_one_letter_code
_entity_poly.pdbx_strand_id
1 'polypeptide(L)'
;MERADLIAAVLTGMRRAEDFRAQGSLYSTAHSEQMQVDHGNPADAELVLSMFAFTPEHLKLLGTAGIENLGEIVCHAWALNGGNNEGLIRWFRQPMNALDGQTPAAMVRGGRIQVLLLVLRQQVEWELPRSA
;
A
#
# COMPACT_ATOMS: atom_id res chain seq x y z
N MET A 1 -5.96 -17.57 9.22
CA MET A 1 -4.86 -17.35 8.27
C MET A 1 -3.59 -17.45 9.07
N GLU A 2 -2.61 -18.23 8.61
CA GLU A 2 -1.34 -18.37 9.32
C GLU A 2 -0.49 -17.11 9.14
N ARG A 3 0.45 -16.88 10.05
CA ARG A 3 1.31 -15.68 10.01
C ARG A 3 2.13 -15.60 8.73
N ALA A 4 2.64 -16.73 8.26
CA ALA A 4 3.39 -16.82 7.01
C ALA A 4 2.55 -16.41 5.79
N ASP A 5 1.26 -16.80 5.76
CA ASP A 5 0.34 -16.42 4.69
C ASP A 5 0.06 -14.92 4.67
N LEU A 6 -0.06 -14.31 5.87
CA LEU A 6 -0.26 -12.86 5.99
C LEU A 6 0.95 -12.10 5.47
N ILE A 7 2.16 -12.52 5.84
CA ILE A 7 3.40 -11.92 5.34
C ILE A 7 3.48 -12.05 3.82
N ALA A 8 3.23 -13.25 3.28
CA ALA A 8 3.24 -13.48 1.83
C ALA A 8 2.21 -12.60 1.10
N ALA A 9 1.00 -12.47 1.64
CA ALA A 9 -0.03 -11.61 1.06
C ALA A 9 0.37 -10.12 1.07
N VAL A 10 0.91 -9.61 2.18
CA VAL A 10 1.41 -8.23 2.24
C VAL A 10 2.52 -8.01 1.21
N LEU A 11 3.48 -8.92 1.11
CA LEU A 11 4.57 -8.86 0.13
C LEU A 11 4.07 -8.83 -1.32
N THR A 12 3.07 -9.64 -1.65
CA THR A 12 2.40 -9.59 -2.95
C THR A 12 1.82 -8.20 -3.23
N GLY A 13 1.16 -7.60 -2.23
CA GLY A 13 0.65 -6.24 -2.31
C GLY A 13 1.74 -5.19 -2.57
N MET A 14 2.84 -5.26 -1.82
CA MET A 14 3.97 -4.33 -1.94
C MET A 14 4.56 -4.38 -3.36
N ARG A 15 4.76 -5.59 -3.91
CA ARG A 15 5.23 -5.78 -5.29
C ARG A 15 4.28 -5.19 -6.33
N ARG A 16 2.97 -5.36 -6.17
CA ARG A 16 1.98 -4.72 -7.07
C ARG A 16 2.10 -3.20 -7.07
N ALA A 17 2.41 -2.59 -5.93
CA ALA A 17 2.60 -1.13 -5.86
C ALA A 17 3.81 -0.68 -6.67
N GLU A 18 4.89 -1.45 -6.62
CA GLU A 18 6.12 -1.20 -7.37
C GLU A 18 5.90 -1.40 -8.87
N ASP A 19 5.28 -2.52 -9.27
CA ASP A 19 4.92 -2.81 -10.66
C ASP A 19 4.02 -1.71 -11.24
N PHE A 20 3.04 -1.23 -10.47
CA PHE A 20 2.16 -0.13 -10.87
C PHE A 20 2.94 1.16 -11.17
N ARG A 21 3.91 1.52 -10.31
CA ARG A 21 4.75 2.71 -10.52
C ARG A 21 5.73 2.52 -11.69
N ALA A 22 6.27 1.31 -11.86
CA ALA A 22 7.17 0.99 -12.97
C ALA A 22 6.46 1.08 -14.34
N GLN A 23 5.19 0.68 -14.43
CA GLN A 23 4.39 0.83 -15.65
C GLN A 23 4.23 2.30 -16.09
N GLY A 24 4.21 3.24 -15.13
CA GLY A 24 4.19 4.68 -15.41
C GLY A 24 5.47 5.21 -16.09
N SER A 25 6.57 4.46 -16.03
CA SER A 25 7.87 4.80 -16.62
C SER A 25 8.07 4.27 -18.06
N LEU A 26 7.26 3.30 -18.50
CA LEU A 26 7.37 2.67 -19.84
C LEU A 26 7.08 3.61 -21.03
N TYR A 27 6.63 4.84 -20.79
CA TYR A 27 6.53 5.88 -21.82
C TYR A 27 7.80 6.72 -21.99
N SER A 28 8.87 6.42 -21.25
CA SER A 28 10.19 7.00 -21.49
C SER A 28 11.09 6.06 -22.31
N THR A 29 11.71 6.59 -23.35
CA THR A 29 12.60 5.87 -24.27
C THR A 29 14.03 5.68 -23.74
N ALA A 30 14.29 5.95 -22.47
CA ALA A 30 15.59 5.70 -21.87
C ALA A 30 15.63 4.28 -21.27
N HIS A 31 16.56 3.46 -21.75
CA HIS A 31 16.89 2.15 -21.20
C HIS A 31 16.91 2.17 -19.67
N SER A 32 15.88 1.63 -19.04
CA SER A 32 15.88 1.38 -17.61
C SER A 32 16.62 0.08 -17.35
N GLU A 33 17.87 0.22 -16.93
CA GLU A 33 18.57 -0.82 -16.18
C GLU A 33 17.63 -1.32 -15.08
N GLN A 34 17.30 -2.61 -15.12
CA GLN A 34 16.62 -3.30 -14.03
C GLN A 34 17.57 -3.34 -12.83
N MET A 35 17.63 -2.22 -12.11
CA MET A 35 18.09 -2.23 -10.73
C MET A 35 17.14 -3.14 -9.96
N GLN A 36 17.69 -4.18 -9.36
CA GLN A 36 17.05 -4.90 -8.27
C GLN A 36 16.80 -3.89 -7.15
N VAL A 37 15.67 -3.19 -7.22
CA VAL A 37 15.10 -2.52 -6.06
C VAL A 37 14.74 -3.67 -5.13
N ASP A 38 15.32 -3.70 -3.94
CA ASP A 38 14.96 -4.67 -2.91
C ASP A 38 13.44 -4.58 -2.68
N HIS A 39 12.71 -5.47 -3.34
CA HIS A 39 11.26 -5.58 -3.25
C HIS A 39 10.93 -5.85 -1.79
N GLY A 40 9.93 -5.12 -1.26
CA GLY A 40 9.60 -5.06 0.17
C GLY A 40 9.98 -6.32 0.94
N ASN A 41 10.75 -6.17 2.02
CA ASN A 41 11.31 -7.33 2.72
C ASN A 41 10.31 -7.89 3.76
N PRO A 42 10.50 -9.13 4.25
CA PRO A 42 9.61 -9.71 5.27
C PRO A 42 9.49 -8.88 6.56
N ALA A 43 10.52 -8.12 6.94
CA ALA A 43 10.47 -7.26 8.12
C ALA A 43 9.55 -6.04 7.90
N ASP A 44 9.50 -5.49 6.70
CA ASP A 44 8.56 -4.43 6.33
C ASP A 44 7.12 -4.96 6.36
N ALA A 45 6.89 -6.16 5.82
CA ALA A 45 5.58 -6.81 5.88
C ALA A 45 5.13 -7.07 7.33
N GLU A 46 6.06 -7.49 8.18
CA GLU A 46 5.83 -7.69 9.61
C GLU A 46 5.48 -6.39 10.33
N LEU A 47 6.16 -5.29 9.99
CA LEU A 47 5.88 -3.95 10.51
C LEU A 47 4.48 -3.48 10.10
N VAL A 48 4.08 -3.70 8.84
CA VAL A 48 2.73 -3.38 8.36
C VAL A 48 1.68 -4.10 9.19
N LEU A 49 1.80 -5.42 9.35
CA LEU A 49 0.84 -6.20 10.14
C LEU A 49 0.77 -5.70 11.60
N SER A 50 1.92 -5.36 12.17
CA SER A 50 2.02 -4.83 13.53
C SER A 50 1.35 -3.46 13.70
N MET A 51 1.45 -2.59 12.68
CA MET A 51 0.87 -1.24 12.71
C MET A 51 -0.67 -1.26 12.83
N PHE A 52 -1.33 -2.25 12.24
CA PHE A 52 -2.80 -2.34 12.25
C PHE A 52 -3.36 -3.13 13.43
N ALA A 53 -2.57 -4.05 13.99
CA ALA A 53 -2.94 -4.93 15.10
C ALA A 53 -4.30 -5.62 14.86
N PHE A 54 -4.43 -6.30 13.73
CA PHE A 54 -5.68 -6.94 13.33
C PHE A 54 -6.13 -8.02 14.32
N THR A 55 -7.42 -7.98 14.66
CA THR A 55 -8.10 -9.08 15.34
C THR A 55 -8.49 -10.18 14.34
N PRO A 56 -8.84 -11.39 14.79
CA PRO A 56 -9.31 -12.45 13.90
C PRO A 56 -10.50 -12.04 13.01
N GLU A 57 -11.40 -11.18 13.52
CA GLU A 57 -12.56 -10.66 12.78
C GLU A 57 -12.11 -9.75 11.63
N HIS A 58 -11.13 -8.88 11.87
CA HIS A 58 -10.56 -8.05 10.82
C HIS A 58 -9.90 -8.91 9.74
N LEU A 59 -9.14 -9.94 10.12
CA LEU A 59 -8.50 -10.85 9.17
C LEU A 59 -9.54 -11.64 8.35
N LYS A 60 -10.62 -12.08 8.98
CA LYS A 60 -11.74 -12.75 8.29
C LYS A 60 -12.45 -11.82 7.32
N LEU A 61 -12.67 -10.56 7.71
CA LEU A 61 -13.30 -9.54 6.87
C LEU A 61 -12.45 -9.20 5.64
N LEU A 62 -11.15 -9.04 5.84
CA LEU A 62 -10.21 -8.67 4.77
C LEU A 62 -9.93 -9.84 3.83
N GLY A 63 -9.75 -11.05 4.39
CA GLY A 63 -9.25 -12.21 3.66
C GLY A 63 -7.88 -11.94 3.01
N THR A 64 -7.39 -12.89 2.22
CA THR A 64 -6.08 -12.75 1.56
C THR A 64 -6.03 -11.53 0.64
N ALA A 65 -7.04 -11.34 -0.22
CA ALA A 65 -7.07 -10.22 -1.16
C ALA A 65 -7.07 -8.85 -0.47
N GLY A 66 -7.76 -8.73 0.68
CA GLY A 66 -7.71 -7.52 1.49
C GLY A 66 -6.32 -7.26 2.05
N ILE A 67 -5.63 -8.29 2.53
CA ILE A 67 -4.26 -8.16 3.05
C ILE A 67 -3.25 -7.82 1.94
N GLU A 68 -3.43 -8.36 0.73
CA GLU A 68 -2.63 -7.91 -0.42
C GLU A 68 -2.91 -6.45 -0.76
N ASN A 69 -4.17 -6.02 -0.75
CA ASN A 69 -4.51 -4.62 -0.99
C ASN A 69 -3.91 -3.70 0.08
N LEU A 70 -3.82 -4.17 1.32
CA LEU A 70 -3.16 -3.45 2.40
C LEU A 70 -1.68 -3.21 2.11
N GLY A 71 -0.95 -4.25 1.69
CA GLY A 71 0.46 -4.12 1.33
C GLY A 71 0.67 -3.08 0.23
N GLU A 72 -0.21 -3.09 -0.77
CA GLU A 72 -0.16 -2.12 -1.87
C GLU A 72 -0.44 -0.69 -1.39
N ILE A 73 -1.48 -0.51 -0.57
CA ILE A 73 -1.85 0.79 0.00
C ILE A 73 -0.72 1.38 0.81
N VAL A 74 -0.08 0.59 1.67
CA VAL A 74 1.03 1.08 2.50
C VAL A 74 2.17 1.59 1.64
N CYS A 75 2.57 0.84 0.61
CA CYS A 75 3.65 1.26 -0.28
C CYS A 75 3.33 2.55 -1.03
N HIS A 76 2.11 2.68 -1.58
CA HIS A 76 1.69 3.91 -2.27
C HIS A 76 1.63 5.11 -1.32
N ALA A 77 1.04 4.93 -0.14
CA ALA A 77 0.98 5.98 0.87
C ALA A 77 2.38 6.39 1.36
N TRP A 78 3.28 5.42 1.55
CA TRP A 78 4.67 5.70 1.96
C TRP A 78 5.41 6.51 0.90
N ALA A 79 5.26 6.14 -0.37
CA ALA A 79 5.84 6.90 -1.49
C ALA A 79 5.30 8.33 -1.58
N LEU A 80 3.98 8.52 -1.46
CA LEU A 80 3.35 9.86 -1.44
C LEU A 80 3.80 10.72 -0.24
N ASN A 81 4.19 10.09 0.86
CA ASN A 81 4.73 10.77 2.03
C ASN A 81 6.28 10.86 2.01
N GLY A 82 6.90 10.73 0.83
CA GLY A 82 8.34 10.91 0.63
C GLY A 82 9.21 9.86 1.33
N GLY A 83 8.67 8.67 1.57
CA GLY A 83 9.37 7.60 2.28
C GLY A 83 9.46 7.80 3.80
N ASN A 84 8.61 8.66 4.37
CA ASN A 84 8.63 9.00 5.80
C ASN A 84 7.59 8.19 6.59
N ASN A 85 8.05 7.42 7.59
CA ASN A 85 7.21 6.62 8.47
C ASN A 85 6.25 7.45 9.34
N GLU A 86 6.68 8.61 9.85
CA GLU A 86 5.79 9.50 10.61
C GLU A 86 4.72 10.10 9.69
N GLY A 87 5.10 10.46 8.47
CA GLY A 87 4.17 10.92 7.42
C GLY A 87 3.12 9.86 7.10
N LEU A 88 3.56 8.61 6.90
CA LEU A 88 2.69 7.46 6.68
C LEU A 88 1.71 7.23 7.85
N ILE A 89 2.20 7.23 9.09
CA ILE A 89 1.36 7.05 10.28
C ILE A 89 0.32 8.17 10.38
N ARG A 90 0.73 9.42 10.14
CA ARG A 90 -0.17 10.57 10.12
C ARG A 90 -1.22 10.42 9.01
N TRP A 91 -0.81 10.02 7.82
CA TRP A 91 -1.69 9.81 6.67
C TRP A 91 -2.81 8.81 7.00
N PHE A 92 -2.49 7.67 7.63
CA PHE A 92 -3.50 6.69 8.05
C PHE A 92 -4.51 7.20 9.09
N ARG A 93 -4.12 8.21 9.88
CA ARG A 93 -4.93 8.78 10.96
C ARG A 93 -5.68 10.05 10.54
N GLN A 94 -5.34 10.63 9.39
CA GLN A 94 -5.92 11.89 8.95
C GLN A 94 -7.24 11.64 8.20
N PRO A 95 -8.34 12.31 8.57
CA PRO A 95 -9.57 12.32 7.79
C PRO A 95 -9.36 12.87 6.37
N MET A 96 -10.00 12.26 5.38
CA MET A 96 -9.87 12.68 3.98
C MET A 96 -11.23 12.98 3.38
N ASN A 97 -11.34 14.13 2.70
CA ASN A 97 -12.56 14.51 1.98
C ASN A 97 -12.92 13.49 0.90
N ALA A 98 -11.92 12.91 0.22
CA ALA A 98 -12.11 11.85 -0.78
C ALA A 98 -12.66 10.53 -0.20
N LEU A 99 -12.68 10.38 1.13
CA LEU A 99 -13.18 9.21 1.86
C LEU A 99 -14.40 9.58 2.74
N ASP A 100 -15.14 10.63 2.38
CA ASP A 100 -16.28 11.16 3.14
C ASP A 100 -15.94 11.50 4.61
N GLY A 101 -14.73 12.02 4.83
CA GLY A 101 -14.24 12.37 6.17
C GLY A 101 -13.76 11.18 7.01
N GLN A 102 -13.72 9.97 6.46
CA GLN A 102 -13.11 8.82 7.12
C GLN A 102 -11.58 8.86 7.03
N THR A 103 -10.92 8.18 7.97
CA THR A 103 -9.48 7.94 7.92
C THR A 103 -9.19 6.69 7.08
N PRO A 104 -8.03 6.62 6.41
CA PRO A 104 -7.63 5.39 5.71
C PRO A 104 -7.59 4.17 6.65
N ALA A 105 -7.18 4.33 7.91
CA ALA A 105 -7.18 3.24 8.88
C ALA A 105 -8.60 2.73 9.19
N ALA A 106 -9.59 3.62 9.26
CA ALA A 106 -11.00 3.24 9.42
C ALA A 106 -11.51 2.48 8.18
N MET A 107 -11.14 2.91 6.97
CA MET A 107 -11.50 2.22 5.73
C MET A 107 -10.93 0.80 5.67
N VAL A 108 -9.68 0.61 6.09
CA VAL A 108 -9.04 -0.71 6.19
C VAL A 108 -9.80 -1.60 7.19
N ARG A 109 -10.02 -1.12 8.42
CA ARG A 109 -10.70 -1.92 9.46
C ARG A 109 -12.16 -2.20 9.15
N GLY A 110 -12.83 -1.31 8.44
CA GLY A 110 -14.21 -1.47 7.97
C GLY A 110 -14.35 -2.32 6.70
N GLY A 111 -13.28 -2.91 6.17
CA GLY A 111 -13.30 -3.76 4.98
C GLY A 111 -13.49 -3.00 3.66
N ARG A 112 -13.44 -1.67 3.66
CA ARG A 112 -13.59 -0.82 2.47
C ARG A 112 -12.26 -0.58 1.75
N ILE A 113 -11.37 -1.58 1.82
CA ILE A 113 -9.97 -1.45 1.39
C ILE A 113 -9.83 -1.29 -0.13
N GLN A 114 -10.73 -1.87 -0.91
CA GLN A 114 -10.74 -1.72 -2.37
C GLN A 114 -11.01 -0.28 -2.81
N VAL A 115 -11.96 0.40 -2.14
CA VAL A 115 -12.27 1.81 -2.42
C VAL A 115 -11.07 2.69 -2.06
N LEU A 116 -10.45 2.45 -0.91
CA LEU A 116 -9.23 3.15 -0.51
C LEU A 116 -8.11 2.97 -1.52
N LEU A 117 -7.87 1.73 -1.99
CA LEU A 117 -6.84 1.44 -2.99
C LEU A 117 -7.11 2.16 -4.31
N LEU A 118 -8.37 2.21 -4.77
CA LEU A 118 -8.74 2.92 -5.99
C LEU A 118 -8.40 4.41 -5.91
N VAL A 119 -8.83 5.07 -4.83
CA VAL A 119 -8.54 6.50 -4.60
C VAL A 119 -7.04 6.74 -4.55
N LEU A 120 -6.30 5.87 -3.86
CA LEU A 120 -4.86 6.01 -3.69
C LEU A 120 -4.09 5.82 -5.00
N ARG A 121 -4.45 4.83 -5.83
CA ARG A 121 -3.86 4.66 -7.17
C ARG A 121 -4.06 5.90 -8.03
N GLN A 122 -5.25 6.51 -7.97
CA GLN A 122 -5.51 7.74 -8.71
C GLN A 122 -4.64 8.91 -8.24
N GLN A 123 -4.43 9.05 -6.93
CA GLN A 123 -3.53 10.07 -6.37
C GLN A 123 -2.09 9.84 -6.80
N VAL A 124 -1.61 8.59 -6.74
CA VAL A 124 -0.25 8.23 -7.18
C VAL A 124 -0.01 8.60 -8.64
N GLU A 125 -0.96 8.34 -9.53
CA GLU A 125 -0.85 8.71 -10.95
C GLU A 125 -0.74 10.22 -11.19
N TRP A 126 -1.26 11.05 -10.28
CA TRP A 126 -1.27 12.50 -10.41
C TRP A 126 -0.10 13.19 -9.70
N GLU A 127 0.31 12.64 -8.54
CA GLU A 127 1.24 13.31 -7.63
C GLU A 127 2.68 12.81 -7.76
N LEU A 128 2.89 11.55 -8.15
CA LEU A 128 4.26 11.06 -8.35
C LEU A 128 4.75 11.38 -9.76
N PRO A 129 5.99 11.89 -9.91
CA PRO A 129 6.60 12.06 -11.21
C PRO A 129 6.59 10.72 -11.95
N ARG A 130 6.12 10.71 -13.20
CA ARG A 130 6.41 9.59 -14.09
C ARG A 130 7.91 9.63 -14.34
N SER A 131 8.62 8.62 -13.85
CA SER A 131 10.06 8.50 -14.08
C SER A 131 10.32 8.51 -15.58
N ALA A 132 10.90 9.62 -16.06
CA ALA A 132 11.50 9.74 -17.39
C ALA A 132 12.81 8.93 -17.45
#